data_AF-A0AA88N3A3-F1
#
_entry.id   AF-A0AA88N3A3-F1
#
_cell.length_a   1.000
_cell.length_b   1.000
_cell.length_c   1.000
_cell.angle_alpha   90.00
_cell.angle_beta   90.00
_cell.angle_gamma   90.00
#
_symmetry.space_group_name_H-M   'P 1'
#
loop_
_entity.id
_entity.type
_entity.pdbx_description
1 polymer ?
#
loop_
_entity_poly.entity_id
_entity_poly.type
_entity_poly.pdbx_seq_one_letter_code
_entity_poly.pdbx_strand_id
1 'polypeptide(L)'
;MGETRLAAHVFLWSLSALYMFAFASLYVQIPGLYGNDGILPARWMLRLVGKSMWERLRDTPTLLWFGPQLGLDTQHCMELLSLSGTILSLAAMTVPALRDCRLYFILWVFYLSLYKVSQVFLYFQWDNLLLEVGFLAILIAPMKMPWGNRSLSTWWGLTALTYHYETQCIPMPLPVCPPVAVWFQKLSVVATFVIEIAVPFLFFSPIRRHRLFSFYTQVLLQVLIILTGNYNFFNLLTIALCCSLLDDEHISLWLADAHSTMRGVRTSSAF
;
A
#
# COMPACT_ATOMS: atom_id res chain seq x y z
N MET A 1 -6.08 -4.43 21.61
CA MET A 1 -6.10 -4.19 20.15
C MET A 1 -7.19 -3.19 19.69
N GLY A 2 -7.86 -2.44 20.58
CA GLY A 2 -8.87 -1.43 20.21
C GLY A 2 -8.34 0.00 20.06
N GLU A 3 -7.24 0.35 20.71
CA GLU A 3 -6.79 1.74 20.87
C GLU A 3 -6.28 2.38 19.57
N THR A 4 -5.53 1.65 18.75
CA THR A 4 -4.98 2.19 17.49
C THR A 4 -6.04 2.43 16.41
N ARG A 5 -7.14 1.66 16.42
CA ARG A 5 -8.25 1.85 15.48
C ARG A 5 -9.04 3.10 15.79
N LEU A 6 -9.23 3.43 17.07
CA LEU A 6 -9.95 4.63 17.48
C LEU A 6 -9.18 5.88 17.05
N ALA A 7 -7.87 5.92 17.28
CA ALA A 7 -7.01 7.04 16.86
C ALA A 7 -7.09 7.29 15.35
N ALA A 8 -7.00 6.24 14.52
CA ALA A 8 -7.15 6.36 13.06
C ALA A 8 -8.56 6.83 12.66
N HIS A 9 -9.61 6.36 13.33
CA HIS A 9 -10.99 6.80 13.04
C HIS A 9 -11.21 8.27 13.40
N VAL A 10 -10.67 8.72 14.54
CA VAL A 10 -10.73 10.11 14.98
C VAL A 10 -9.93 10.99 14.01
N PHE A 11 -8.72 10.58 13.62
CA PHE A 11 -7.91 11.29 12.62
C PHE A 11 -8.67 11.47 11.29
N LEU A 12 -9.23 10.39 10.73
CA LEU A 12 -9.99 10.45 9.48
C LEU A 12 -11.26 11.31 9.62
N TRP A 13 -11.94 11.24 10.75
CA TRP A 13 -13.10 12.10 11.04
C TRP A 13 -12.71 13.59 11.07
N SER A 14 -11.65 13.93 11.81
CA SER A 14 -11.13 15.29 11.90
C SER A 14 -10.68 15.81 10.53
N LEU A 15 -10.01 14.98 9.74
CA LEU A 15 -9.60 15.34 8.39
C LEU A 15 -10.79 15.56 7.46
N SER A 16 -11.86 14.77 7.58
CA SER A 16 -13.11 14.99 6.84
C SER A 16 -13.72 16.35 7.19
N ALA A 17 -13.73 16.73 8.46
CA ALA A 17 -14.19 18.05 8.90
C ALA A 17 -13.33 19.18 8.31
N LEU A 18 -11.99 19.02 8.32
CA LEU A 18 -11.07 20.00 7.74
C LEU A 18 -11.30 20.19 6.23
N TYR A 19 -11.45 19.10 5.47
CA TYR A 19 -11.79 19.18 4.05
C TYR A 19 -13.13 19.88 3.83
N MET A 20 -14.14 19.58 4.63
CA MET A 20 -15.46 20.22 4.54
C MET A 20 -15.35 21.74 4.70
N PHE A 21 -14.64 22.21 5.73
CA PHE A 21 -14.44 23.65 5.94
C PHE A 21 -13.58 24.28 4.83
N ALA A 22 -12.53 23.61 4.38
CA ALA A 22 -11.67 24.11 3.31
C ALA A 22 -12.45 24.30 2.00
N PHE A 23 -13.21 23.29 1.57
CA PHE A 23 -14.03 23.38 0.36
C PHE A 23 -15.18 24.38 0.49
N ALA A 24 -15.88 24.42 1.63
CA ALA A 24 -16.96 25.38 1.85
C ALA A 24 -16.45 26.83 1.86
N SER A 25 -15.29 27.06 2.47
CA SER A 25 -14.62 28.36 2.48
C SER A 25 -14.22 28.80 1.07
N LEU A 26 -13.63 27.89 0.28
CA LEU A 26 -13.28 28.16 -1.12
C LEU A 26 -14.51 28.46 -1.99
N TYR A 27 -15.60 27.71 -1.81
CA TYR A 27 -16.85 27.92 -2.55
C TYR A 27 -17.34 29.38 -2.48
N VAL A 28 -17.34 29.96 -1.28
CA VAL A 28 -17.77 31.36 -1.07
C VAL A 28 -16.79 32.36 -1.70
N GLN A 29 -15.50 32.04 -1.74
CA GLN A 29 -14.45 32.93 -2.25
C GLN A 29 -14.30 32.88 -3.77
N ILE A 30 -14.70 31.79 -4.43
CA ILE A 30 -14.50 31.58 -5.86
C ILE A 30 -15.04 32.73 -6.72
N PRO A 31 -16.30 33.19 -6.56
CA PRO A 31 -16.83 34.27 -7.41
C PRO A 31 -16.01 35.57 -7.32
N GLY A 32 -15.49 35.90 -6.12
CA GLY A 32 -14.74 37.13 -5.89
C GLY A 32 -13.25 37.05 -6.25
N LEU A 33 -12.63 35.89 -6.08
CA LEU A 33 -11.19 35.72 -6.33
C LEU A 33 -10.91 35.17 -7.72
N TYR A 34 -11.54 34.06 -8.10
CA TYR A 34 -11.18 33.24 -9.26
C TYR A 34 -12.19 33.27 -10.40
N GLY A 35 -13.37 33.86 -10.15
CA GLY A 35 -14.44 34.04 -11.12
C GLY A 35 -14.01 34.90 -12.32
N ASN A 36 -14.91 35.03 -13.29
CA ASN A 36 -14.60 35.78 -14.52
C ASN A 36 -14.24 37.24 -14.29
N ASP A 37 -14.90 37.84 -13.29
CA ASP A 37 -14.71 39.21 -12.83
C ASP A 37 -13.95 39.27 -11.50
N GLY A 38 -13.34 38.15 -11.11
CA GLY A 38 -12.56 38.03 -9.88
C GLY A 38 -11.22 38.76 -9.98
N ILE A 39 -10.59 38.98 -8.82
CA ILE A 39 -9.28 39.65 -8.72
C ILE A 39 -8.21 38.93 -9.55
N LEU A 40 -8.26 37.59 -9.58
CA LEU A 40 -7.29 36.72 -10.23
C LEU A 40 -7.99 35.55 -10.94
N PRO A 41 -8.57 35.79 -12.13
CA PRO A 41 -9.42 34.80 -12.79
C PRO A 41 -8.68 33.50 -13.12
N ALA A 42 -9.27 32.37 -12.72
CA ALA A 42 -8.71 31.03 -12.91
C ALA A 42 -8.50 30.65 -14.38
N ARG A 43 -9.32 31.21 -15.29
CA ARG A 43 -9.27 30.96 -16.74
C ARG A 43 -7.90 31.26 -17.36
N TRP A 44 -7.12 32.17 -16.78
CA TRP A 44 -5.79 32.51 -17.27
C TRP A 44 -4.78 31.36 -17.11
N MET A 45 -4.93 30.53 -16.08
CA MET A 45 -4.09 29.35 -15.86
C MET A 45 -4.42 28.19 -16.81
N LEU A 46 -5.63 28.17 -17.36
CA LEU A 46 -6.10 27.12 -18.26
C LEU A 46 -5.96 27.48 -19.75
N ARG A 47 -5.33 28.61 -20.11
CA ARG A 47 -5.11 29.02 -21.51
C ARG A 47 -3.86 28.40 -22.15
N LEU A 48 -3.61 27.11 -21.93
CA LEU A 48 -2.56 26.37 -22.66
C LEU A 48 -3.07 25.99 -24.06
N VAL A 49 -2.93 26.93 -25.00
CA VAL A 49 -3.29 26.73 -26.42
C VAL A 49 -2.29 25.76 -27.06
N GLY A 50 -2.80 24.76 -27.78
CA GLY A 50 -1.99 23.90 -28.67
C GLY A 50 -1.36 22.64 -28.07
N LYS A 51 -1.43 22.41 -26.75
CA LYS A 51 -0.91 21.17 -26.13
C LYS A 51 -1.94 20.04 -26.14
N SER A 52 -1.47 18.79 -26.25
CA SER A 52 -2.30 17.59 -26.09
C SER A 52 -2.80 17.47 -24.64
N MET A 53 -3.92 16.75 -24.42
CA MET A 53 -4.49 16.58 -23.07
C MET A 53 -3.50 15.96 -22.07
N TRP A 54 -2.66 15.02 -22.54
CA TRP A 54 -1.66 14.37 -21.71
C TRP A 54 -0.52 15.30 -21.27
N GLU A 55 -0.12 16.23 -22.14
CA GLU A 55 0.86 17.27 -21.78
C GLU A 55 0.26 18.28 -20.80
N ARG A 56 -1.01 18.67 -20.99
CA ARG A 56 -1.71 19.57 -20.07
C ARG A 56 -1.81 19.01 -18.66
N LEU A 57 -2.13 17.72 -18.53
CA LEU A 57 -2.20 17.05 -17.24
C LEU A 57 -0.83 16.86 -16.58
N ARG A 58 0.24 16.67 -17.37
CA ARG A 58 1.61 16.60 -16.85
C ARG A 58 2.09 17.96 -16.32
N ASP A 59 1.78 19.04 -17.02
CA ASP A 59 2.19 20.38 -16.62
C ASP A 59 1.36 20.88 -15.42
N THR A 60 0.04 20.75 -15.52
CA THR A 60 -0.91 21.25 -14.52
C THR A 60 -1.95 20.17 -14.23
N PRO A 61 -1.73 19.31 -13.22
CA PRO A 61 -2.65 18.23 -12.89
C PRO A 61 -3.93 18.80 -12.25
N THR A 62 -4.97 18.97 -13.06
CA THR A 62 -6.27 19.50 -12.60
C THR A 62 -7.43 18.90 -13.39
N LEU A 63 -8.54 18.65 -12.71
CA LEU A 63 -9.79 18.21 -13.34
C LEU A 63 -10.49 19.30 -14.16
N LEU A 64 -10.13 20.58 -13.96
CA LEU A 64 -10.79 21.70 -14.66
C LEU A 64 -10.58 21.66 -16.17
N TRP A 65 -9.59 20.92 -16.68
CA TRP A 65 -9.39 20.71 -18.12
C TRP A 65 -10.57 20.04 -18.81
N PHE A 66 -11.38 19.27 -18.07
CA PHE A 66 -12.58 18.61 -18.58
C PHE A 66 -13.83 19.50 -18.53
N GLY A 67 -13.75 20.65 -17.86
CA GLY A 67 -14.85 21.61 -17.72
C GLY A 67 -15.50 22.04 -19.05
N PRO A 68 -14.71 22.46 -20.06
CA PRO A 68 -15.24 22.86 -21.36
C PRO A 68 -15.98 21.74 -22.10
N GLN A 69 -15.63 20.47 -21.86
CA GLN A 69 -16.34 19.33 -22.47
C GLN A 69 -17.75 19.13 -21.88
N LEU A 70 -17.95 19.59 -20.64
CA LEU A 70 -19.23 19.59 -19.96
C LEU A 70 -20.07 20.85 -20.28
N GLY A 71 -19.56 21.75 -21.13
CA GLY A 71 -20.19 23.04 -21.42
C GLY A 71 -20.18 24.02 -20.24
N LEU A 72 -19.38 23.74 -19.21
CA LEU A 72 -19.27 24.56 -18.01
C LEU A 72 -18.10 25.52 -18.16
N ASP A 73 -18.32 26.76 -17.69
CA ASP A 73 -17.24 27.71 -17.55
C ASP A 73 -16.32 27.37 -16.36
N THR A 74 -15.09 27.87 -16.38
CA THR A 74 -14.04 27.57 -15.39
C THR A 74 -14.52 27.84 -13.97
N GLN A 75 -15.22 28.96 -13.77
CA GLN A 75 -15.79 29.33 -12.47
C GLN A 75 -16.79 28.27 -11.97
N HIS A 76 -17.78 27.92 -12.80
CA HIS A 76 -18.79 26.92 -12.45
C HIS A 76 -18.17 25.54 -12.19
N CYS A 77 -17.09 25.18 -12.89
CA CYS A 77 -16.35 23.95 -12.61
C CYS A 77 -15.69 23.98 -11.22
N MET A 78 -15.08 25.11 -10.82
CA MET A 78 -14.49 25.26 -9.49
C MET A 78 -15.55 25.19 -8.40
N GLU A 79 -16.69 25.86 -8.61
CA GLU A 79 -17.83 25.84 -7.70
C GLU A 79 -18.37 24.41 -7.56
N LEU A 80 -18.53 23.69 -8.66
CA LEU A 80 -18.98 22.29 -8.66
C LEU A 80 -18.02 21.37 -7.91
N LEU A 81 -16.71 21.50 -8.14
CA LEU A 81 -15.69 20.72 -7.41
C LEU A 81 -15.72 21.03 -5.91
N SER A 82 -15.86 22.30 -5.55
CA SER A 82 -15.90 22.74 -4.15
C SER A 82 -17.17 22.28 -3.44
N LEU A 83 -18.33 22.41 -4.10
CA LEU A 83 -19.60 21.94 -3.57
C LEU A 83 -19.63 20.42 -3.42
N SER A 84 -19.16 19.70 -4.44
CA SER A 84 -19.06 18.23 -4.40
C SER A 84 -18.09 17.76 -3.32
N GLY A 85 -16.93 18.42 -3.18
CA GLY A 85 -15.98 18.17 -2.10
C GLY A 85 -16.57 18.41 -0.71
N THR A 86 -17.36 19.47 -0.54
CA THR A 86 -18.07 19.77 0.71
C THR A 86 -19.10 18.69 1.05
N ILE A 87 -19.91 18.26 0.08
CA ILE A 87 -20.92 17.22 0.29
C ILE A 87 -20.26 15.88 0.63
N LEU A 88 -19.22 15.48 -0.12
CA LEU A 88 -18.51 14.22 0.09
C LEU A 88 -17.80 14.19 1.45
N SER A 89 -17.18 15.30 1.86
CA SER A 89 -16.52 15.41 3.17
C SER A 89 -17.51 15.43 4.33
N LEU A 90 -18.65 16.09 4.19
CA LEU A 90 -19.76 16.03 5.15
C LEU A 90 -20.31 14.59 5.27
N ALA A 91 -20.49 13.90 4.14
CA ALA A 91 -20.90 12.50 4.13
C ALA A 91 -19.85 11.59 4.81
N ALA A 92 -18.55 11.81 4.58
CA ALA A 92 -17.47 11.10 5.26
C ALA A 92 -17.47 11.35 6.78
N MET A 93 -17.80 12.58 7.20
CA MET A 93 -17.86 12.96 8.60
C MET A 93 -19.02 12.24 9.32
N THR A 94 -20.19 12.19 8.70
CA THR A 94 -21.42 11.62 9.27
C THR A 94 -21.50 10.10 9.17
N VAL A 95 -21.01 9.52 8.07
CA VAL A 95 -21.11 8.08 7.80
C VAL A 95 -19.72 7.43 7.86
N PRO A 96 -19.36 6.70 8.94
CA PRO A 96 -18.07 6.02 9.06
C PRO A 96 -17.81 4.99 7.95
N ALA A 97 -18.87 4.46 7.34
CA ALA A 97 -18.77 3.54 6.22
C ALA A 97 -18.10 4.15 4.99
N LEU A 98 -18.21 5.47 4.79
CA LEU A 98 -17.66 6.17 3.63
C LEU A 98 -16.17 6.55 3.78
N ARG A 99 -15.59 6.44 4.98
CA ARG A 99 -14.18 6.78 5.25
C ARG A 99 -13.22 5.71 4.71
N ASP A 100 -13.16 5.60 3.40
CA ASP A 100 -12.35 4.66 2.64
C ASP A 100 -11.26 5.40 1.85
N CYS A 101 -10.16 4.71 1.53
CA CYS A 101 -9.05 5.28 0.74
C CYS A 101 -9.50 5.94 -0.58
N ARG A 102 -10.51 5.37 -1.26
CA ARG A 102 -11.06 5.89 -2.53
C ARG A 102 -11.68 7.27 -2.36
N LEU A 103 -12.42 7.47 -1.27
CA LEU A 103 -13.07 8.75 -1.00
C LEU A 103 -12.01 9.82 -0.70
N TYR A 104 -11.02 9.51 0.12
CA TYR A 104 -9.90 10.43 0.39
C TYR A 104 -9.07 10.72 -0.85
N PHE A 105 -8.88 9.74 -1.75
CA PHE A 105 -8.24 9.96 -3.04
C PHE A 105 -9.04 10.95 -3.90
N ILE A 106 -10.38 10.79 -3.98
CA ILE A 106 -11.25 11.73 -4.71
C ILE A 106 -11.18 13.14 -4.10
N LEU A 107 -11.31 13.26 -2.78
CA LEU A 107 -11.21 14.55 -2.08
C LEU A 107 -9.85 15.21 -2.30
N TRP A 108 -8.77 14.43 -2.26
CA TRP A 108 -7.42 14.91 -2.53
C TRP A 108 -7.26 15.40 -3.97
N VAL A 109 -7.76 14.65 -4.96
CA VAL A 109 -7.74 15.08 -6.38
C VAL A 109 -8.56 16.36 -6.59
N PHE A 110 -9.72 16.49 -5.95
CA PHE A 110 -10.54 17.72 -6.03
C PHE A 110 -9.78 18.91 -5.48
N TYR A 111 -9.19 18.77 -4.30
CA TYR A 111 -8.45 19.85 -3.65
C TYR A 111 -7.17 20.20 -4.44
N LEU A 112 -6.43 19.21 -4.93
CA LEU A 112 -5.27 19.42 -5.82
C LEU A 112 -5.66 20.18 -7.09
N SER A 113 -6.81 19.86 -7.67
CA SER A 113 -7.31 20.51 -8.88
C SER A 113 -7.57 22.00 -8.68
N LEU A 114 -8.15 22.37 -7.52
CA LEU A 114 -8.36 23.77 -7.14
C LEU A 114 -7.02 24.45 -6.83
N TYR A 115 -6.20 23.83 -5.98
CA TYR A 115 -4.88 24.34 -5.59
C TYR A 115 -4.02 24.74 -6.80
N LYS A 116 -3.96 23.89 -7.84
CA LYS A 116 -3.13 24.16 -9.03
C LYS A 116 -3.61 25.35 -9.87
N VAL A 117 -4.88 25.70 -9.80
CA VAL A 117 -5.48 26.77 -10.60
C VAL A 117 -5.60 28.08 -9.81
N SER A 118 -5.61 28.01 -8.48
CA SER A 118 -5.90 29.11 -7.57
C SER A 118 -4.71 30.01 -7.20
N GLN A 119 -3.60 29.92 -7.95
CA GLN A 119 -2.50 30.90 -7.96
C GLN A 119 -2.01 31.29 -6.55
N VAL A 120 -1.76 32.58 -6.31
CA VAL A 120 -1.12 33.11 -5.10
C VAL A 120 -1.96 32.86 -3.83
N PHE A 121 -3.28 32.80 -3.95
CA PHE A 121 -4.20 32.76 -2.81
C PHE A 121 -4.35 31.37 -2.18
N LEU A 122 -3.97 30.29 -2.89
CA LEU A 122 -3.93 28.92 -2.36
C LEU A 122 -2.51 28.35 -2.27
N TYR A 123 -1.48 29.13 -2.59
CA TYR A 123 -0.07 28.69 -2.52
C TYR A 123 0.55 28.97 -1.14
N PHE A 124 -0.18 28.69 -0.07
CA PHE A 124 0.33 28.87 1.30
C PHE A 124 0.69 27.54 1.97
N GLN A 125 1.47 27.63 3.05
CA GLN A 125 2.00 26.45 3.75
C GLN A 125 0.91 25.52 4.29
N TRP A 126 -0.23 26.06 4.73
CA TRP A 126 -1.33 25.25 5.26
C TRP A 126 -2.05 24.45 4.16
N ASP A 127 -2.13 24.97 2.94
CA ASP A 127 -2.74 24.25 1.80
C ASP A 127 -1.82 23.11 1.33
N ASN A 128 -0.51 23.33 1.35
CA ASN A 128 0.50 22.27 1.13
C ASN A 128 0.39 21.17 2.19
N LEU A 129 0.27 21.57 3.47
CA LEU A 129 0.09 20.62 4.56
C LEU A 129 -1.19 19.80 4.38
N LEU A 130 -2.31 20.42 3.98
CA LEU A 130 -3.55 19.70 3.72
C LEU A 130 -3.42 18.70 2.57
N LEU A 131 -2.67 19.04 1.51
CA LEU A 131 -2.36 18.12 0.42
C LEU A 131 -1.47 16.94 0.86
N GLU A 132 -0.45 17.19 1.68
CA GLU A 132 0.44 16.15 2.21
C GLU A 132 -0.30 15.21 3.17
N VAL A 133 -1.02 15.78 4.15
CA VAL A 133 -1.82 15.00 5.12
C VAL A 133 -2.95 14.28 4.40
N GLY A 134 -3.57 14.92 3.41
CA GLY A 134 -4.56 14.33 2.52
C GLY A 134 -4.03 13.10 1.79
N PHE A 135 -2.82 13.20 1.24
CA PHE A 135 -2.16 12.07 0.58
C PHE A 135 -1.87 10.94 1.58
N LEU A 136 -1.34 11.25 2.77
CA LEU A 136 -1.10 10.26 3.82
C LEU A 136 -2.39 9.57 4.28
N ALA A 137 -3.51 10.29 4.33
CA ALA A 137 -4.80 9.73 4.69
C ALA A 137 -5.30 8.67 3.71
N ILE A 138 -4.91 8.73 2.44
CA ILE A 138 -5.23 7.68 1.46
C ILE A 138 -4.58 6.35 1.87
N LEU A 139 -3.36 6.40 2.41
CA LEU A 139 -2.61 5.22 2.87
C LEU A 139 -3.14 4.69 4.21
N ILE A 140 -3.59 5.59 5.09
CA ILE A 140 -4.11 5.24 6.43
C ILE A 140 -5.56 4.73 6.35
N ALA A 141 -6.36 5.25 5.42
CA ALA A 141 -7.76 4.90 5.30
C ALA A 141 -7.93 3.43 4.89
N PRO A 142 -8.86 2.69 5.53
CA PRO A 142 -9.06 1.29 5.23
C PRO A 142 -9.52 1.11 3.77
N MET A 143 -8.89 0.16 3.07
CA MET A 143 -9.42 -0.36 1.80
C MET A 143 -10.59 -1.29 2.10
N LYS A 144 -11.81 -0.74 2.19
CA LYS A 144 -13.03 -1.57 2.23
C LYS A 144 -13.35 -2.04 0.81
N MET A 145 -12.62 -3.06 0.34
CA MET A 145 -13.06 -3.82 -0.82
C MET A 145 -14.36 -4.55 -0.46
N PRO A 146 -15.36 -4.64 -1.37
CA PRO A 146 -16.59 -5.42 -1.14
C PRO A 146 -16.33 -6.91 -0.87
N TRP A 147 -15.10 -7.38 -1.13
CA TRP A 147 -14.74 -8.80 -1.19
C TRP A 147 -13.72 -9.26 -0.13
N GLY A 148 -13.27 -8.42 0.82
CA GLY A 148 -12.34 -8.95 1.81
C GLY A 148 -11.68 -7.93 2.73
N ASN A 149 -12.22 -7.81 3.94
CA ASN A 149 -11.61 -7.04 5.03
C ASN A 149 -11.12 -7.91 6.20
N ARG A 150 -11.20 -9.26 6.08
CA ARG A 150 -10.74 -10.16 7.13
C ARG A 150 -9.21 -10.30 7.15
N SER A 151 -8.58 -10.47 5.98
CA SER A 151 -7.15 -10.77 5.88
C SER A 151 -6.26 -9.71 6.53
N LEU A 152 -6.42 -8.42 6.20
CA LEU A 152 -5.54 -7.37 6.72
C LEU A 152 -5.58 -7.28 8.26
N SER A 153 -6.77 -7.45 8.85
CA SER A 153 -6.95 -7.35 10.30
C SER A 153 -6.36 -8.52 11.09
N THR A 154 -6.28 -9.73 10.53
CA THR A 154 -5.70 -10.90 11.19
C THR A 154 -4.17 -10.87 11.14
N TRP A 155 -3.58 -10.37 10.05
CA TRP A 155 -2.13 -10.18 9.93
C TRP A 155 -1.60 -9.13 10.92
N TRP A 156 -2.22 -7.94 10.98
CA TRP A 156 -1.90 -6.94 12.02
C TRP A 156 -2.28 -7.39 13.44
N GLY A 157 -3.24 -8.31 13.54
CA GLY A 157 -3.67 -8.94 14.78
C GLY A 157 -2.74 -10.04 15.32
N LEU A 158 -1.69 -10.41 14.57
CA LEU A 158 -0.84 -11.59 14.82
C LEU A 158 -1.65 -12.91 14.93
N THR A 159 -2.85 -12.95 14.38
CA THR A 159 -3.76 -14.12 14.38
C THR A 159 -3.89 -14.74 12.99
N ALA A 160 -3.09 -14.33 12.02
CA ALA A 160 -3.13 -14.90 10.68
C ALA A 160 -2.84 -16.40 10.69
N LEU A 161 -1.78 -16.85 11.38
CA LEU A 161 -1.42 -18.27 11.41
C LEU A 161 -2.44 -19.16 12.13
N THR A 162 -3.26 -18.61 13.04
CA THR A 162 -4.35 -19.38 13.67
C THR A 162 -5.41 -19.86 12.68
N TYR A 163 -5.63 -19.14 11.58
CA TYR A 163 -6.57 -19.53 10.52
C TYR A 163 -5.88 -20.11 9.28
N HIS A 164 -4.60 -19.80 9.10
CA HIS A 164 -3.83 -20.18 7.92
C HIS A 164 -3.84 -21.68 7.64
N TYR A 165 -3.70 -22.53 8.67
CA TYR A 165 -3.68 -23.99 8.50
C TYR A 165 -5.05 -24.57 8.10
N GLU A 166 -6.15 -23.86 8.37
CA GLU A 166 -7.50 -24.27 8.00
C GLU A 166 -7.85 -23.87 6.56
N THR A 167 -7.26 -22.77 6.07
CA THR A 167 -7.57 -22.17 4.76
C THR A 167 -6.48 -22.44 3.72
N GLN A 168 -5.89 -23.64 3.72
CA GLN A 168 -4.81 -24.00 2.80
C GLN A 168 -5.29 -24.07 1.34
N CYS A 169 -4.40 -23.75 0.40
CA CYS A 169 -4.75 -23.69 -1.02
C CYS A 169 -5.08 -25.05 -1.63
N ILE A 170 -4.36 -26.10 -1.20
CA ILE A 170 -4.54 -27.47 -1.68
C ILE A 170 -4.59 -28.38 -0.44
N PRO A 171 -5.53 -29.34 -0.38
CA PRO A 171 -5.59 -30.31 0.71
C PRO A 171 -4.29 -31.11 0.76
N MET A 172 -3.67 -31.19 1.94
CA MET A 172 -2.50 -32.03 2.16
C MET A 172 -2.92 -33.43 2.66
N PRO A 173 -2.15 -34.49 2.35
CA PRO A 173 -2.46 -35.85 2.81
C PRO A 173 -2.24 -36.04 4.33
N LEU A 174 -1.37 -35.23 4.94
CA LEU A 174 -1.05 -35.28 6.36
C LEU A 174 -1.99 -34.35 7.16
N PRO A 175 -2.26 -34.63 8.44
CA PRO A 175 -3.19 -33.84 9.24
C PRO A 175 -2.70 -32.40 9.41
N VAL A 176 -3.64 -31.46 9.27
CA VAL A 176 -3.54 -30.05 9.63
C VAL A 176 -2.82 -29.96 10.97
N CYS A 177 -1.77 -29.13 11.06
CA CYS A 177 -0.94 -28.98 12.26
C CYS A 177 -1.79 -29.06 13.54
N PRO A 178 -1.41 -29.89 14.53
CA PRO A 178 -2.16 -29.99 15.77
C PRO A 178 -2.28 -28.60 16.42
N PRO A 179 -3.35 -28.33 17.19
CA PRO A 179 -3.58 -27.05 17.82
C PRO A 179 -2.41 -26.69 18.75
N VAL A 180 -1.48 -25.88 18.25
CA VAL A 180 -0.36 -25.32 19.00
C VAL A 180 -0.80 -24.06 19.74
N ALA A 181 -0.15 -23.79 20.88
CA ALA A 181 -0.51 -22.68 21.75
C ALA A 181 -0.55 -21.34 21.00
N VAL A 182 -1.54 -20.49 21.31
CA VAL A 182 -1.77 -19.21 20.62
C VAL A 182 -0.57 -18.27 20.68
N TRP A 183 0.19 -18.29 21.78
CA TRP A 183 1.40 -17.48 21.90
C TRP A 183 2.48 -17.90 20.87
N PHE A 184 2.59 -19.20 20.58
CA PHE A 184 3.53 -19.72 19.61
C PHE A 184 3.14 -19.31 18.19
N GLN A 185 1.84 -19.35 17.87
CA GLN A 185 1.34 -18.87 16.57
C GLN A 185 1.61 -17.37 16.37
N LYS A 186 1.40 -16.55 17.40
CA LYS A 186 1.72 -15.11 17.34
C LYS A 186 3.21 -14.87 17.07
N LEU A 187 4.08 -15.63 17.75
CA LEU A 187 5.52 -15.56 17.54
C LEU A 187 5.90 -15.98 16.12
N SER A 188 5.28 -17.04 15.60
CA SER A 188 5.49 -17.50 14.22
C SER A 188 5.05 -16.45 13.19
N VAL A 189 3.95 -15.72 13.39
CA VAL A 189 3.55 -14.59 12.50
C VAL A 189 4.63 -13.51 12.47
N VAL A 190 5.18 -13.15 13.64
CA VAL A 190 6.27 -12.17 13.71
C VAL A 190 7.52 -12.69 12.98
N ALA A 191 7.86 -13.97 13.17
CA ALA A 191 8.97 -14.60 12.47
C ALA A 191 8.77 -14.57 10.94
N THR A 192 7.57 -14.90 10.45
CA THR A 192 7.24 -14.81 9.02
C THR A 192 7.45 -13.39 8.48
N PHE A 193 6.99 -12.36 9.19
CA PHE A 193 7.23 -10.97 8.77
C PHE A 193 8.71 -10.62 8.70
N VAL A 194 9.50 -11.03 9.69
CA VAL A 194 10.94 -10.77 9.69
C VAL A 194 11.61 -11.47 8.50
N ILE A 195 11.27 -12.74 8.25
CA ILE A 195 11.91 -13.55 7.21
C ILE A 195 11.45 -13.12 5.80
N GLU A 196 10.19 -12.75 5.60
CA GLU A 196 9.67 -12.38 4.29
C GLU A 196 9.86 -10.89 3.94
N ILE A 197 9.99 -10.01 4.94
CA ILE A 197 10.13 -8.56 4.69
C ILE A 197 11.53 -8.08 5.01
N ALA A 198 12.08 -8.36 6.20
CA ALA A 198 13.37 -7.79 6.61
C ALA A 198 14.57 -8.55 6.01
N VAL A 199 14.53 -9.88 5.99
CA VAL A 199 15.65 -10.72 5.51
C VAL A 199 15.97 -10.56 4.02
N PRO A 200 15.01 -10.33 3.09
CA PRO A 200 15.34 -10.12 1.67
C PRO A 200 16.19 -8.87 1.42
N PHE A 201 16.14 -7.85 2.27
CA PHE A 201 17.04 -6.70 2.13
C PHE A 201 18.51 -7.08 2.29
N LEU A 202 18.79 -8.14 3.06
CA LEU A 202 20.14 -8.66 3.23
C LEU A 202 20.66 -9.38 1.98
N PHE A 203 19.81 -9.74 1.02
CA PHE A 203 20.24 -10.30 -0.28
C PHE A 203 21.16 -9.32 -1.04
N PHE A 204 20.88 -8.03 -0.91
CA PHE A 204 21.65 -6.97 -1.56
C PHE A 204 22.89 -6.54 -0.76
N SER A 205 23.12 -7.14 0.41
CA SER A 205 24.30 -6.82 1.22
C SER A 205 25.56 -7.42 0.59
N PRO A 206 26.65 -6.65 0.41
CA PRO A 206 27.90 -7.16 -0.16
C PRO A 206 28.66 -8.10 0.78
N ILE A 207 28.17 -8.31 2.01
CA ILE A 207 28.82 -9.14 3.04
C ILE A 207 28.34 -10.59 2.91
N ARG A 208 29.28 -11.51 2.64
CA ARG A 208 29.02 -12.97 2.46
C ARG A 208 28.17 -13.60 3.57
N ARG A 209 28.45 -13.27 4.83
CA ARG A 209 27.73 -13.82 5.99
C ARG A 209 26.24 -13.49 5.95
N HIS A 210 25.87 -12.30 5.49
CA HIS A 210 24.47 -11.89 5.38
C HIS A 210 23.74 -12.69 4.29
N ARG A 211 24.36 -12.86 3.11
CA ARG A 211 23.79 -13.66 2.02
C ARG A 211 23.56 -15.12 2.42
N LEU A 212 24.54 -15.73 3.10
CA LEU A 212 24.39 -17.10 3.65
C LEU A 212 23.30 -17.18 4.72
N PHE A 213 23.27 -16.22 5.66
CA PHE A 213 22.22 -16.17 6.69
C PHE A 213 20.82 -16.08 6.05
N SER A 214 20.65 -15.21 5.05
CA SER A 214 19.38 -15.05 4.36
C SER A 214 18.99 -16.28 3.55
N PHE A 215 19.96 -16.94 2.91
CA PHE A 215 19.75 -18.23 2.23
C PHE A 215 19.19 -19.28 3.20
N TYR A 216 19.88 -19.54 4.31
CA TYR A 216 19.46 -20.58 5.25
C TYR A 216 18.11 -20.27 5.90
N THR A 217 17.87 -19.00 6.23
CA THR A 217 16.62 -18.59 6.88
C THR A 217 15.42 -18.72 5.92
N GLN A 218 15.61 -18.39 4.63
CA GLN A 218 14.57 -18.57 3.61
C GLN A 218 14.34 -20.04 3.26
N VAL A 219 15.40 -20.84 3.12
CA VAL A 219 15.25 -22.28 2.89
C VAL A 219 14.53 -22.93 4.07
N LEU A 220 14.88 -22.56 5.31
CA LEU A 220 14.22 -23.07 6.51
C LEU A 220 12.72 -22.75 6.52
N LEU A 221 12.34 -21.49 6.25
CA LEU A 221 10.94 -21.09 6.18
C LEU A 221 10.18 -21.92 5.11
N GLN A 222 10.78 -22.12 3.94
CA GLN A 222 10.12 -22.80 2.82
C GLN A 222 9.96 -24.29 3.08
N VAL A 223 10.93 -24.90 3.75
CA VAL A 223 10.82 -26.28 4.25
C VAL A 223 9.70 -26.39 5.28
N LEU A 224 9.59 -25.46 6.23
CA LEU A 224 8.49 -25.45 7.20
C LEU A 224 7.13 -25.28 6.52
N ILE A 225 7.04 -24.43 5.49
CA ILE A 225 5.82 -24.26 4.70
C ILE A 225 5.47 -25.55 3.95
N ILE A 226 6.44 -26.26 3.36
CA ILE A 226 6.22 -27.57 2.71
C ILE A 226 5.71 -28.61 3.71
N LEU A 227 6.26 -28.64 4.92
CA LEU A 227 5.86 -29.60 5.96
C LEU A 227 4.45 -29.32 6.50
N THR A 228 3.99 -28.07 6.44
CA THR A 228 2.74 -27.64 7.06
C THR A 228 1.61 -27.33 6.07
N GLY A 229 1.90 -27.28 4.77
CA GLY A 229 0.92 -27.01 3.73
C GLY A 229 1.41 -27.38 2.34
N ASN A 230 0.46 -27.62 1.43
CA ASN A 230 0.76 -27.97 0.06
C ASN A 230 0.57 -26.76 -0.87
N TYR A 231 1.69 -26.17 -1.29
CA TYR A 231 1.73 -25.03 -2.22
C TYR A 231 2.23 -25.42 -3.61
N ASN A 232 2.12 -26.71 -3.96
CA ASN A 232 2.62 -27.26 -5.21
C ASN A 232 4.13 -26.91 -5.40
N PHE A 233 4.54 -26.37 -6.56
CA PHE A 233 5.94 -26.06 -6.87
C PHE A 233 6.44 -24.73 -6.28
N PHE A 234 5.60 -23.91 -5.64
CA PHE A 234 5.96 -22.55 -5.22
C PHE A 234 7.14 -22.51 -4.24
N ASN A 235 7.13 -23.38 -3.23
CA ASN A 235 8.21 -23.44 -2.24
C ASN A 235 9.53 -23.90 -2.86
N LEU A 236 9.47 -24.89 -3.76
CA LEU A 236 10.65 -25.41 -4.47
C LEU A 236 11.25 -24.35 -5.39
N LEU A 237 10.41 -23.58 -6.08
CA LEU A 237 10.85 -22.46 -6.92
C LEU A 237 11.55 -21.39 -6.08
N THR A 238 11.02 -21.09 -4.89
CA THR A 238 11.62 -20.09 -3.99
C THR A 238 12.99 -20.56 -3.48
N ILE A 239 13.12 -21.84 -3.12
CA ILE A 239 14.41 -22.45 -2.74
C ILE A 239 15.41 -22.38 -3.91
N ALA A 240 14.97 -22.72 -5.13
CA ALA A 240 15.82 -22.66 -6.32
C ALA A 240 16.33 -21.25 -6.60
N LEU A 241 15.49 -20.22 -6.42
CA LEU A 241 15.90 -18.82 -6.54
C LEU A 241 16.91 -18.43 -5.44
N CYS A 242 16.73 -18.92 -4.21
CA CYS A 242 17.66 -18.65 -3.12
C CYS A 242 19.07 -19.19 -3.39
N CYS A 243 19.23 -20.24 -4.21
CA CYS A 243 20.55 -20.74 -4.59
C CYS A 243 21.44 -19.69 -5.29
N SER A 244 20.86 -18.65 -5.90
CA SER A 244 21.62 -17.52 -6.46
C SER A 244 22.40 -16.71 -5.41
N LEU A 245 22.09 -16.88 -4.12
CA LEU A 245 22.78 -16.22 -3.02
C LEU A 245 24.03 -16.98 -2.54
N LEU A 246 24.25 -18.19 -3.04
CA LEU A 246 25.45 -18.98 -2.73
C LEU A 246 26.61 -18.54 -3.62
N ASP A 247 27.83 -18.59 -3.07
CA ASP A 247 29.07 -18.34 -3.82
C ASP A 247 29.71 -19.67 -4.26
N ASP A 248 30.53 -19.62 -5.31
CA ASP A 248 31.22 -20.78 -5.91
C ASP A 248 32.03 -21.59 -4.88
N GLU A 249 32.68 -20.92 -3.92
CA GLU A 249 33.43 -21.59 -2.85
C GLU A 249 32.53 -22.47 -1.97
N HIS A 250 31.32 -22.01 -1.65
CA HIS A 250 30.37 -22.77 -0.82
C HIS A 250 29.76 -23.95 -1.58
N ILE A 251 29.46 -23.74 -2.86
CA ILE A 251 28.94 -24.79 -3.75
C ILE A 251 30.00 -25.87 -3.95
N SER A 252 31.26 -25.50 -4.13
CA SER A 252 32.37 -26.45 -4.30
C SER A 252 32.60 -27.34 -3.06
N LEU A 253 32.49 -26.77 -1.86
CA LEU A 253 32.57 -27.51 -0.60
C LEU A 253 31.42 -28.52 -0.46
N TRP A 254 30.19 -28.10 -0.75
CA TRP A 254 29.02 -29.00 -0.72
C TRP A 254 29.15 -30.16 -1.72
N LEU A 255 29.62 -29.87 -2.94
CA LEU A 255 29.82 -30.90 -3.96
C LEU A 255 30.98 -31.85 -3.62
N ALA A 256 32.02 -31.36 -2.96
CA ALA A 256 33.13 -32.20 -2.49
C ALA A 256 32.68 -33.16 -1.38
N ASP A 257 31.85 -32.68 -0.45
CA ASP A 257 31.35 -33.49 0.67
C ASP A 257 30.27 -34.50 0.24
N ALA A 258 29.45 -34.14 -0.76
CA ALA A 258 28.53 -35.09 -1.39
C ALA A 258 29.28 -36.23 -2.11
N HIS A 259 30.38 -35.90 -2.79
CA HIS A 259 31.23 -36.90 -3.45
C HIS A 259 31.98 -37.80 -2.47
N SER A 260 32.46 -37.27 -1.34
CA SER A 260 33.13 -38.07 -0.30
C SER A 260 32.15 -39.07 0.35
N THR A 261 30.93 -38.61 0.65
CA THR A 261 29.86 -39.43 1.23
C THR A 261 29.44 -40.56 0.28
N MET A 262 29.26 -40.28 -1.02
CA MET A 262 28.91 -41.32 -2.00
C MET A 262 30.03 -42.36 -2.20
N ARG A 263 31.30 -41.97 -2.08
CA ARG A 263 32.43 -42.93 -2.13
C ARG A 263 32.47 -43.81 -0.89
N GLY A 264 32.25 -43.25 0.30
CA GLY A 264 32.25 -44.01 1.57
C GLY A 264 31.14 -45.07 1.65
N VAL A 265 29.95 -44.78 1.11
CA VAL A 265 28.85 -45.74 1.04
C VAL A 265 29.17 -46.91 0.10
N ARG A 266 29.81 -46.65 -1.06
CA ARG A 266 30.23 -47.72 -2.00
C ARG A 266 31.31 -48.64 -1.44
N THR A 267 32.19 -48.15 -0.57
CA THR A 267 33.22 -48.98 0.06
C THR A 267 32.71 -49.83 1.22
N SER A 268 31.60 -49.43 1.85
CA SER A 268 30.99 -50.19 2.96
C SER A 268 30.01 -51.27 2.52
N SER A 269 29.54 -51.25 1.27
CA SER A 269 28.67 -52.30 0.69
C SER A 269 29.42 -53.36 -0.11
N ALA A 270 30.75 -53.37 -0.03
CA ALA A 270 31.64 -54.32 -0.70
C ALA A 270 32.31 -55.33 0.27
N PHE A 271 31.81 -55.42 1.51
CA PHE A 271 32.21 -56.41 2.51
C PHE A 271 30.99 -57.21 2.97
#